data_AF-A0A1Y1MGY6-F1
#
_entry.id   AF-A0A1Y1MGY6-F1
#
_cell.length_a   1.000
_cell.length_b   1.000
_cell.length_c   1.000
_cell.angle_alpha   90.00
_cell.angle_beta   90.00
_cell.angle_gamma   90.00
#
_symmetry.space_group_name_H-M   'P 1'
#
loop_
_entity.id
_entity.type
_entity.pdbx_description
1 polymer ?
#
loop_
_entity_poly.entity_id
_entity_poly.type
_entity_poly.pdbx_seq_one_letter_code
_entity_poly.pdbx_strand_id
1 'polypeptide(L)'
;TRNLFSLQADPYMFHQANMRQTDVAPLTIGSQTGKQSLIMAWVETIAQEMTRLTNWPLLSLKHDDLATYFLNRMTLDACQPKSSYTYSADGKTITKVTVTANGNTCSVPVPVTFPGGIATTTLLGPLKSTKVGSEPPILWVTLSGRPVDILLWTPVKL
;
A
#
# COMPACT_ATOMS: atom_id res chain seq x y z
N THR A 1 12.96 9.67 -7.71
CA THR A 1 11.68 9.54 -6.97
C THR A 1 10.44 9.40 -7.83
N ARG A 2 10.40 9.85 -9.11
CA ARG A 2 9.24 9.70 -10.03
C ARG A 2 8.48 8.36 -9.88
N ASN A 3 9.16 7.24 -10.10
CA ASN A 3 8.52 5.91 -10.07
C ASN A 3 7.89 5.59 -8.69
N LEU A 4 8.59 5.91 -7.61
CA LEU A 4 8.09 5.66 -6.24
C LEU A 4 6.84 6.50 -5.94
N PHE A 5 6.82 7.80 -6.30
CA PHE A 5 5.64 8.64 -6.11
C PHE A 5 4.48 8.31 -7.06
N SER A 6 4.77 7.63 -8.18
CA SER A 6 3.74 7.05 -9.05
C SER A 6 3.27 5.66 -8.60
N LEU A 7 3.68 5.19 -7.41
CA LEU A 7 3.35 3.87 -6.86
C LEU A 7 3.76 2.71 -7.78
N GLN A 8 4.83 2.88 -8.55
CA GLN A 8 5.39 1.84 -9.39
C GLN A 8 6.23 0.89 -8.52
N ALA A 9 5.80 -0.36 -8.40
CA ALA A 9 6.38 -1.37 -7.51
C ALA A 9 7.60 -2.12 -8.09
N ASP A 10 8.08 -1.73 -9.28
CA ASP A 10 9.21 -2.41 -9.93
C ASP A 10 10.51 -2.29 -9.11
N PRO A 11 11.30 -3.38 -9.00
CA PRO A 11 12.54 -3.37 -8.26
C PRO A 11 13.65 -2.64 -9.06
N TYR A 12 14.69 -2.21 -8.36
CA TYR A 12 15.88 -1.59 -8.96
C TYR A 12 17.02 -2.61 -9.08
N MET A 13 17.74 -2.54 -10.20
CA MET A 13 18.84 -3.46 -10.51
C MET A 13 20.19 -2.88 -10.05
N PHE A 14 20.94 -3.67 -9.31
CA PHE A 14 22.33 -3.40 -8.94
C PHE A 14 23.18 -4.67 -9.11
N HIS A 15 24.50 -4.51 -9.13
CA HIS A 15 25.46 -5.60 -9.26
C HIS A 15 26.41 -5.63 -8.07
N GLN A 16 27.08 -6.78 -7.85
CA GLN A 16 28.04 -6.97 -6.76
C GLN A 16 29.10 -5.85 -6.69
N ALA A 17 29.56 -5.34 -7.83
CA ALA A 17 30.60 -4.33 -7.87
C ALA A 17 30.14 -3.00 -7.26
N ASN A 18 28.83 -2.74 -7.26
CA ASN A 18 28.25 -1.56 -6.63
C ASN A 18 28.27 -1.62 -5.10
N MET A 19 28.64 -2.76 -4.50
CA MET A 19 28.78 -2.95 -3.05
C MET A 19 30.17 -2.57 -2.51
N ARG A 20 31.17 -2.28 -3.36
CA ARG A 20 32.53 -1.96 -2.90
C ARG A 20 32.52 -0.74 -1.98
N GLN A 21 33.01 -0.90 -0.75
CA GLN A 21 32.92 0.11 0.31
C GLN A 21 34.21 0.24 1.15
N THR A 22 34.93 -0.85 1.40
CA THR A 22 35.97 -0.90 2.46
C THR A 22 37.15 0.03 2.22
N ASP A 23 37.51 0.24 0.95
CA ASP A 23 38.71 0.96 0.50
C ASP A 23 38.40 2.20 -0.35
N VAL A 24 37.14 2.65 -0.37
CA VAL A 24 36.76 3.89 -1.07
C VAL A 24 37.05 5.12 -0.21
N ALA A 25 37.21 6.27 -0.86
CA ALA A 25 37.30 7.54 -0.15
C ALA A 25 35.97 7.88 0.54
N PRO A 26 35.98 8.49 1.74
CA PRO A 26 34.75 8.96 2.37
C PRO A 26 34.01 10.00 1.51
N LEU A 27 32.69 9.97 1.56
CA LEU A 27 31.80 10.91 0.91
C LEU A 27 30.58 11.22 1.80
N THR A 28 29.97 12.38 1.58
CA THR A 28 28.79 12.84 2.31
C THR A 28 27.56 12.81 1.40
N ILE A 29 26.52 12.06 1.80
CA ILE A 29 25.20 12.04 1.16
C ILE A 29 24.16 12.51 2.17
N GLY A 30 23.64 13.73 1.97
CA GLY A 30 22.71 14.35 2.90
C GLY A 30 23.28 14.40 4.32
N SER A 31 22.62 13.75 5.27
CA SER A 31 23.06 13.70 6.68
C SER A 31 24.12 12.64 7.00
N GLN A 32 24.47 11.77 6.05
CA GLN A 32 25.40 10.66 6.27
C GLN A 32 26.78 10.96 5.71
N THR A 33 27.83 10.80 6.51
CA THR A 33 29.25 10.91 6.09
C THR A 33 29.98 9.62 6.41
N GLY A 34 30.71 9.08 5.42
CA GLY A 34 31.52 7.89 5.62
C GLY A 34 31.99 7.28 4.31
N LYS A 35 32.64 6.13 4.40
CA LYS A 35 32.93 5.31 3.21
C LYS A 35 31.62 4.67 2.76
N GLN A 36 31.09 5.07 1.61
CA GLN A 36 29.82 4.58 1.09
C GLN A 36 30.04 3.91 -0.26
N SER A 37 29.44 2.74 -0.46
CA SER A 37 29.38 2.13 -1.79
C SER A 37 28.40 2.87 -2.70
N LEU A 38 28.41 2.54 -4.00
CA LEU A 38 27.48 3.15 -4.96
C LEU A 38 26.03 2.85 -4.62
N ILE A 39 25.72 1.62 -4.19
CA ILE A 39 24.36 1.27 -3.78
C ILE A 39 23.96 2.01 -2.49
N MET A 40 24.86 2.15 -1.52
CA MET A 40 24.57 2.92 -0.29
C MET A 40 24.27 4.37 -0.63
N ALA A 41 25.12 5.01 -1.43
CA ALA A 41 24.93 6.41 -1.82
C ALA A 41 23.60 6.63 -2.57
N TRP A 42 23.22 5.69 -3.44
CA TRP A 42 21.92 5.72 -4.12
C TRP A 42 20.75 5.55 -3.14
N VAL A 43 20.81 4.54 -2.26
CA VAL A 43 19.75 4.26 -1.28
C VAL A 43 19.57 5.45 -0.33
N GLU A 44 20.66 6.02 0.17
CA GLU A 44 20.63 7.21 1.03
C GLU A 44 19.96 8.39 0.32
N THR A 45 20.35 8.66 -0.93
CA THR A 45 19.76 9.75 -1.72
C THR A 45 18.25 9.57 -1.89
N ILE A 46 17.80 8.36 -2.24
CA ILE A 46 16.38 8.09 -2.49
C ILE A 46 15.57 8.05 -1.20
N ALA A 47 16.05 7.37 -0.16
CA ALA A 47 15.34 7.24 1.10
C ALA A 47 15.19 8.59 1.80
N GLN A 48 16.24 9.42 1.82
CA GLN A 48 16.17 10.76 2.39
C GLN A 48 15.20 11.67 1.61
N GLU A 49 15.17 11.58 0.28
CA GLU A 49 14.21 12.37 -0.51
C GLU A 49 12.76 11.90 -0.31
N MET A 50 12.53 10.59 -0.18
CA MET A 50 11.21 10.03 0.13
C MET A 50 10.71 10.49 1.51
N THR A 51 11.57 10.47 2.53
CA THR A 51 11.22 10.88 3.89
C THR A 51 11.13 12.41 4.06
N ARG A 52 11.83 13.18 3.22
CA ARG A 52 11.66 14.64 3.15
C ARG A 52 10.28 15.04 2.65
N LEU A 53 9.71 14.26 1.72
CA LEU A 53 8.46 14.58 1.03
C LEU A 53 7.23 13.87 1.61
N THR A 54 7.40 12.71 2.23
CA THR A 54 6.31 11.90 2.76
C THR A 54 6.72 11.20 4.05
N ASN A 55 5.74 10.70 4.80
CA ASN A 55 5.95 9.77 5.92
C ASN A 55 5.55 8.33 5.54
N TRP A 56 5.46 8.03 4.24
CA TRP A 56 5.04 6.72 3.77
C TRP A 56 6.10 5.66 4.10
N PRO A 57 5.68 4.46 4.53
CA PRO A 57 6.62 3.38 4.80
C PRO A 57 7.33 2.92 3.52
N LEU A 58 8.63 2.65 3.61
CA LEU A 58 9.40 1.96 2.55
C LEU A 58 9.51 0.49 2.93
N LEU A 59 8.81 -0.38 2.20
CA LEU A 59 8.79 -1.83 2.43
C LEU A 59 9.59 -2.54 1.34
N SER A 60 10.52 -3.39 1.76
CA SER A 60 11.22 -4.30 0.85
C SER A 60 10.56 -5.68 0.89
N LEU A 61 10.26 -6.24 -0.28
CA LEU A 61 9.71 -7.58 -0.44
C LEU A 61 10.77 -8.51 -1.03
N LYS A 62 10.69 -9.81 -0.70
CA LYS A 62 11.44 -10.83 -1.43
C LYS A 62 10.90 -10.90 -2.87
N HIS A 63 11.73 -11.38 -3.80
CA HIS A 63 11.34 -11.44 -5.21
C HIS A 63 10.10 -12.31 -5.44
N ASP A 64 9.96 -13.44 -4.73
CA ASP A 64 8.77 -14.31 -4.81
C ASP A 64 7.50 -13.63 -4.28
N ASP A 65 7.62 -12.85 -3.21
CA ASP A 65 6.51 -12.04 -2.67
C ASP A 65 6.13 -10.92 -3.64
N LEU A 66 7.11 -10.33 -4.33
CA LEU A 66 6.87 -9.31 -5.36
C LEU A 66 6.19 -9.91 -6.60
N ALA A 67 6.59 -11.11 -7.04
CA ALA A 67 5.91 -11.83 -8.11
C ALA A 67 4.45 -12.13 -7.73
N THR A 68 4.21 -12.59 -6.50
CA THR A 68 2.87 -12.80 -5.96
C THR A 68 2.06 -11.51 -5.92
N TYR A 69 2.66 -10.39 -5.51
CA TYR A 69 2.04 -9.07 -5.53
C TYR A 69 1.54 -8.69 -6.94
N PHE A 70 2.37 -8.83 -7.97
CA PHE A 70 1.99 -8.50 -9.34
C PHE A 70 0.88 -9.42 -9.88
N LEU A 71 0.95 -10.74 -9.62
CA LEU A 71 -0.10 -11.68 -10.00
C LEU A 71 -1.43 -11.36 -9.32
N ASN A 72 -1.40 -11.03 -8.02
CA ASN A 72 -2.59 -10.64 -7.29
C ASN A 72 -3.17 -9.33 -7.82
N ARG A 73 -2.33 -8.34 -8.15
CA ARG A 73 -2.77 -7.08 -8.74
C ARG A 73 -3.45 -7.30 -10.10
N MET A 74 -2.84 -8.09 -10.98
CA MET A 74 -3.43 -8.45 -12.28
C MET A 74 -4.78 -9.15 -12.11
N THR A 75 -4.85 -10.12 -11.18
CA THR A 75 -6.07 -10.88 -10.89
C THR A 75 -7.17 -9.97 -10.35
N LEU A 76 -6.84 -9.05 -9.43
CA LEU A 76 -7.77 -8.07 -8.88
C LEU A 76 -8.32 -7.15 -9.98
N ASP A 77 -7.46 -6.61 -10.85
CA ASP A 77 -7.88 -5.72 -11.92
C ASP A 77 -8.84 -6.44 -12.89
N ALA A 78 -8.62 -7.73 -13.17
CA ALA A 78 -9.52 -8.54 -13.98
C ALA A 78 -10.91 -8.74 -13.34
N CYS A 79 -11.01 -8.74 -12.01
CA CYS A 79 -12.28 -8.81 -11.29
C CYS A 79 -13.13 -7.52 -11.41
N GLN A 80 -12.52 -6.40 -11.85
CA GLN A 80 -13.18 -5.09 -11.97
C GLN A 80 -13.90 -4.64 -10.68
N PRO A 81 -13.17 -4.58 -9.54
CA PRO A 81 -13.76 -4.21 -8.26
C PRO A 81 -14.29 -2.78 -8.27
N LYS A 82 -15.37 -2.54 -7.54
CA LYS A 82 -16.00 -1.23 -7.39
C LYS A 82 -16.46 -1.03 -5.95
N SER A 83 -16.43 0.21 -5.50
CA SER A 83 -17.03 0.62 -4.23
C SER A 83 -18.05 1.72 -4.45
N SER A 84 -19.15 1.66 -3.70
CA SER A 84 -20.06 2.78 -3.49
C SER A 84 -20.15 3.10 -2.00
N TYR A 85 -20.60 4.30 -1.65
CA TYR A 85 -20.80 4.71 -0.27
C TYR A 85 -22.24 5.16 -0.03
N THR A 86 -22.71 5.01 1.20
CA THR A 86 -24.06 5.42 1.62
C THR A 86 -23.95 6.56 2.63
N TYR A 87 -24.75 7.60 2.42
CA TYR A 87 -24.86 8.73 3.33
C TYR A 87 -25.79 8.42 4.52
N SER A 88 -25.60 9.11 5.64
CA SER A 88 -26.61 9.21 6.69
C SER A 88 -27.90 9.85 6.18
N ALA A 89 -29.01 9.67 6.90
CA ALA A 89 -30.32 10.19 6.50
C ALA A 89 -30.35 11.72 6.36
N ASP A 90 -29.51 12.43 7.12
CA ASP A 90 -29.33 13.89 7.03
C ASP A 90 -28.34 14.34 5.94
N GLY A 91 -27.72 13.38 5.24
CA GLY A 91 -26.77 13.64 4.16
C GLY A 91 -25.41 14.19 4.61
N LYS A 92 -25.09 14.22 5.92
CA LYS A 92 -23.89 14.90 6.43
C LYS A 92 -22.67 13.99 6.62
N THR A 93 -22.87 12.68 6.59
CA THR A 93 -21.80 11.72 6.84
C THR A 93 -21.91 10.50 5.93
N ILE A 94 -20.78 9.89 5.60
CA ILE A 94 -20.71 8.56 5.01
C ILE A 94 -20.71 7.54 6.13
N THR A 95 -21.64 6.59 6.09
CA THR A 95 -21.85 5.59 7.16
C THR A 95 -21.50 4.17 6.72
N LYS A 96 -21.50 3.91 5.41
CA LYS A 96 -21.30 2.57 4.85
C LYS A 96 -20.57 2.64 3.52
N VAL A 97 -19.74 1.65 3.26
CA VAL A 97 -19.14 1.36 1.94
C VAL A 97 -19.60 -0.02 1.49
N THR A 98 -20.12 -0.13 0.26
CA THR A 98 -20.49 -1.40 -0.37
C THR A 98 -19.44 -1.75 -1.41
N VAL A 99 -18.83 -2.92 -1.29
CA VAL A 99 -17.80 -3.44 -2.19
C VAL A 99 -18.39 -4.51 -3.09
N THR A 100 -18.11 -4.40 -4.38
CA THR A 100 -18.59 -5.30 -5.44
C THR A 100 -17.48 -5.59 -6.44
N ALA A 101 -17.72 -6.58 -7.29
CA ALA A 101 -16.90 -6.92 -8.46
C ALA A 101 -17.81 -7.60 -9.51
N ASN A 102 -17.29 -7.94 -10.68
CA ASN A 102 -18.04 -8.75 -11.65
C ASN A 102 -18.46 -10.08 -11.01
N GLY A 103 -19.76 -10.39 -11.03
CA GLY A 103 -20.32 -11.57 -10.35
C GLY A 103 -20.24 -11.56 -8.83
N ASN A 104 -19.80 -10.45 -8.21
CA ASN A 104 -19.49 -10.34 -6.79
C ASN A 104 -18.53 -11.42 -6.28
N THR A 105 -17.58 -11.83 -7.11
CA THR A 105 -16.55 -12.84 -6.79
C THR A 105 -15.19 -12.32 -7.19
N CYS A 106 -14.16 -12.62 -6.41
CA CYS A 106 -12.77 -12.47 -6.82
C CYS A 106 -11.89 -13.47 -6.06
N SER A 107 -10.92 -14.09 -6.72
CA SER A 107 -10.02 -15.07 -6.09
C SER A 107 -8.97 -14.41 -5.20
N VAL A 108 -8.80 -13.10 -5.30
CA VAL A 108 -7.96 -12.28 -4.41
C VAL A 108 -8.81 -11.24 -3.67
N PRO A 109 -8.43 -10.86 -2.44
CA PRO A 109 -9.16 -9.85 -1.70
C PRO A 109 -9.09 -8.46 -2.35
N VAL A 110 -10.17 -7.70 -2.27
CA VAL A 110 -10.27 -6.31 -2.71
C VAL A 110 -9.76 -5.38 -1.59
N PRO A 111 -8.71 -4.57 -1.82
CA PRO A 111 -8.25 -3.60 -0.85
C PRO A 111 -9.19 -2.39 -0.80
N VAL A 112 -9.57 -1.98 0.40
CA VAL A 112 -10.37 -0.77 0.65
C VAL A 112 -9.69 0.07 1.71
N THR A 113 -9.30 1.29 1.35
CA THR A 113 -8.60 2.23 2.23
C THR A 113 -9.58 3.19 2.89
N PHE A 114 -9.42 3.41 4.21
CA PHE A 114 -10.26 4.32 4.99
C PHE A 114 -9.43 5.45 5.60
N PRO A 115 -9.96 6.68 5.72
CA PRO A 115 -9.22 7.80 6.31
C PRO A 115 -8.89 7.58 7.81
N GLY A 116 -9.60 6.68 8.49
CA GLY A 116 -9.38 6.31 9.89
C GLY A 116 -10.59 5.59 10.49
N GLY A 117 -10.53 5.32 11.80
CA GLY A 117 -11.63 4.74 12.56
C GLY A 117 -11.68 3.21 12.55
N ILE A 118 -12.75 2.67 13.14
CA ILE A 118 -13.04 1.24 13.18
C ILE A 118 -14.12 0.95 12.13
N ALA A 119 -13.94 -0.12 11.38
CA ALA A 119 -14.90 -0.58 10.39
C ALA A 119 -15.16 -2.07 10.62
N THR A 120 -16.41 -2.50 10.46
CA THR A 120 -16.81 -3.91 10.52
C THR A 120 -17.54 -4.28 9.25
N THR A 121 -17.46 -5.54 8.85
CA THR A 121 -18.25 -6.07 7.74
C THR A 121 -19.49 -6.78 8.22
N THR A 122 -20.51 -6.84 7.37
CA THR A 122 -21.69 -7.68 7.58
C THR A 122 -21.41 -9.18 7.42
N LEU A 123 -20.25 -9.56 6.89
CA LEU A 123 -19.79 -10.95 6.83
C LEU A 123 -19.20 -11.41 8.18
N LEU A 124 -19.62 -12.58 8.64
CA LEU A 124 -19.09 -13.26 9.82
C LEU A 124 -17.66 -13.77 9.52
N GLY A 125 -16.64 -13.08 10.03
CA GLY A 125 -15.24 -13.52 9.96
C GLY A 125 -14.26 -12.40 10.32
N PRO A 126 -13.03 -12.72 10.77
CA PRO A 126 -12.02 -11.70 11.04
C PRO A 126 -11.62 -11.00 9.74
N LEU A 127 -11.73 -9.67 9.73
CA LEU A 127 -11.25 -8.87 8.61
C LEU A 127 -9.74 -8.76 8.69
N LYS A 128 -9.06 -9.19 7.62
CA LYS A 128 -7.64 -8.86 7.47
C LYS A 128 -7.53 -7.36 7.22
N SER A 129 -6.97 -6.66 8.19
CA SER A 129 -6.62 -5.24 8.11
C SER A 129 -5.11 -5.09 8.07
N THR A 130 -4.62 -4.08 7.36
CA THR A 130 -3.20 -3.74 7.33
C THR A 130 -3.04 -2.24 7.55
N LYS A 131 -2.07 -1.88 8.39
CA LYS A 131 -1.62 -0.51 8.61
C LYS A 131 -0.15 -0.54 9.00
N VAL A 132 0.71 0.01 8.13
CA VAL A 132 2.15 0.13 8.34
C VAL A 132 2.49 1.60 8.60
N GLY A 133 3.11 1.87 9.74
CA GLY A 133 3.44 3.24 10.14
C GLY A 133 2.20 4.13 10.25
N SER A 134 2.23 5.28 9.58
CA SER A 134 1.17 6.30 9.61
C SER A 134 0.19 6.23 8.43
N GLU A 135 0.24 5.20 7.59
CA GLU A 135 -0.68 5.08 6.46
C GLU A 135 -2.14 4.87 6.93
N PRO A 136 -3.15 5.22 6.12
CA PRO A 136 -4.53 4.92 6.47
C PRO A 136 -4.77 3.40 6.46
N PRO A 137 -5.64 2.86 7.34
CA PRO A 137 -5.90 1.42 7.36
C PRO A 137 -6.51 0.92 6.05
N ILE A 138 -6.05 -0.25 5.62
CA ILE A 138 -6.54 -0.97 4.44
C ILE A 138 -7.24 -2.25 4.91
N LEU A 139 -8.51 -2.41 4.54
CA LEU A 139 -9.25 -3.67 4.71
C LEU A 139 -9.15 -4.52 3.44
N TRP A 140 -8.91 -5.81 3.62
CA TRP A 140 -8.85 -6.78 2.53
C TRP A 140 -10.14 -7.60 2.47
N VAL A 141 -11.03 -7.24 1.54
CA VAL A 141 -12.40 -7.76 1.45
C VAL A 141 -12.47 -8.95 0.51
N THR A 142 -12.94 -10.10 1.00
CA THR A 142 -13.16 -11.29 0.16
C THR A 142 -14.58 -11.27 -0.40
N LEU A 143 -14.70 -11.45 -1.72
CA LEU A 143 -15.97 -11.50 -2.43
C LEU A 143 -16.30 -12.94 -2.86
N SER A 144 -17.46 -13.46 -2.44
CA SER A 144 -17.85 -14.87 -2.59
C SER A 144 -19.27 -15.08 -3.18
N GLY A 145 -19.67 -14.18 -4.08
CA GLY A 145 -20.96 -14.23 -4.81
C GLY A 145 -21.98 -13.22 -4.32
N ARG A 146 -21.64 -12.38 -3.34
CA ARG A 146 -22.50 -11.32 -2.81
C ARG A 146 -21.70 -10.05 -2.54
N PRO A 147 -22.32 -8.85 -2.66
CA PRO A 147 -21.72 -7.61 -2.21
C PRO A 147 -21.34 -7.67 -0.73
N VAL A 148 -20.30 -6.94 -0.35
CA VAL A 148 -19.88 -6.82 1.05
C VAL A 148 -20.08 -5.40 1.53
N ASP A 149 -20.87 -5.25 2.58
CA ASP A 149 -21.07 -3.98 3.25
C ASP A 149 -20.07 -3.83 4.39
N ILE A 150 -19.37 -2.69 4.39
CA ILE A 150 -18.47 -2.23 5.43
C ILE A 150 -19.16 -1.08 6.15
N LEU A 151 -19.51 -1.30 7.42
CA LEU A 151 -20.10 -0.31 8.30
C LEU A 151 -18.99 0.48 8.98
N LEU A 152 -19.07 1.81 8.92
CA LEU A 152 -18.14 2.72 9.55
C LEU A 152 -18.63 3.07 10.96
N TRP A 153 -17.94 2.58 11.99
CA TRP A 153 -18.28 2.92 13.38
C TRP A 153 -18.03 4.38 13.68
N THR A 154 -17.07 4.97 12.97
CA THR A 154 -16.83 6.40 12.93
C THR A 154 -17.20 6.90 11.54
N PRO A 155 -18.43 7.40 11.34
CA PRO A 155 -18.84 7.97 10.06
C PRO A 155 -17.90 9.09 9.60
N VAL A 156 -17.64 9.14 8.29
CA VAL A 156 -16.79 10.16 7.69
C VAL A 156 -17.65 11.39 7.40
N LYS A 157 -17.31 12.53 7.99
CA LYS A 157 -18.01 13.80 7.72
C LYS A 157 -17.69 14.30 6.31
N LEU A 158 -18.68 14.92 5.67
CA LEU A 158 -18.53 15.63 4.40
C LEU A 158 -18.04 17.07 4.60
#